data_AF-A0A849G318-F1
#
_entry.id   AF-A0A849G318-F1
#
_cell.length_a   1.000
_cell.length_b   1.000
_cell.length_c   1.000
_cell.angle_alpha   90.00
_cell.angle_beta   90.00
_cell.angle_gamma   90.00
#
_symmetry.space_group_name_H-M   'P 1'
#
loop_
_entity.id
_entity.type
_entity.pdbx_description
1 polymer ?
#
loop_
_entity_poly.entity_id
_entity_poly.type
_entity_poly.pdbx_seq_one_letter_code
_entity_poly.pdbx_strand_id
1 'polypeptide(L)' 'PSEGQIFISSNMDLDNLTIEIRDTKGRLIMYDLGKVINNKSPFAMDINSLASGLYILRIHNSSYMYSKLIQKL' A
#
# COMPACT_ATOMS: atom_id res chain seq x y z
N PRO A 1 3.08 -12.96 -9.46
CA PRO A 1 3.42 -12.12 -8.28
C PRO A 1 4.41 -12.88 -7.39
N SER A 2 5.54 -12.28 -7.03
CA SER A 2 6.40 -12.81 -5.97
C SER A 2 5.64 -12.69 -4.65
N GLU A 3 5.63 -13.76 -3.83
CA GLU A 3 4.77 -13.92 -2.64
C GLU A 3 4.99 -12.90 -1.50
N GLY A 4 5.81 -11.88 -1.76
CA GLY A 4 6.31 -10.92 -0.78
C GLY A 4 6.13 -9.45 -1.13
N GLN A 5 5.56 -9.09 -2.29
CA GLN A 5 5.46 -7.68 -2.69
C GLN A 5 4.05 -7.30 -3.13
N ILE A 6 3.63 -6.09 -2.72
CA ILE A 6 2.44 -5.43 -3.25
C ILE A 6 2.89 -4.43 -4.31
N PHE A 7 2.33 -4.55 -5.52
CA PHE A 7 2.54 -3.59 -6.60
C PHE A 7 1.36 -2.63 -6.67
N ILE A 8 1.67 -1.33 -6.66
CA ILE A 8 0.70 -0.24 -6.68
C ILE A 8 1.00 0.61 -7.92
N SER A 9 -0.01 0.76 -8.78
CA SER A 9 0.03 1.63 -9.95
C SER A 9 -1.21 2.51 -9.99
N SER A 10 -1.13 3.63 -10.72
CA SER A 10 -2.22 4.57 -10.89
C SER A 10 -2.29 5.02 -12.34
N ASN A 11 -3.50 5.26 -12.85
CA ASN A 11 -3.72 5.86 -14.16
C ASN A 11 -3.69 7.41 -14.12
N MET A 12 -3.48 7.98 -12.93
CA MET A 12 -3.36 9.41 -12.68
C MET A 12 -2.04 9.68 -11.96
N ASP A 13 -1.48 10.88 -12.13
CA ASP A 13 -0.34 11.33 -11.34
C ASP A 13 -0.80 11.61 -9.90
N LEU A 14 -0.32 10.80 -8.97
CA LEU A 14 -0.56 10.96 -7.54
C LEU A 14 0.76 11.22 -6.84
N ASP A 15 0.87 12.32 -6.13
CA ASP A 15 2.05 12.75 -5.41
C ASP A 15 1.85 12.77 -3.90
N ASN A 16 2.96 12.81 -3.17
CA ASN A 16 3.00 12.89 -1.71
C ASN A 16 2.08 11.87 -1.00
N LEU A 17 1.98 10.66 -1.56
CA LEU A 17 1.15 9.60 -1.01
C LEU A 17 1.78 9.00 0.24
N THR A 18 0.93 8.74 1.23
CA THR A 18 1.16 7.86 2.36
C THR A 18 0.53 6.51 2.06
N ILE A 19 1.32 5.44 2.14
CA ILE A 19 0.90 4.06 1.91
C ILE A 19 1.04 3.33 3.23
N GLU A 20 -0.05 2.74 3.73
CA GLU A 20 -0.12 2.10 5.02
C GLU A 20 -0.62 0.67 4.86
N ILE A 21 -0.04 -0.25 5.64
CA ILE A 21 -0.65 -1.54 5.94
C ILE A 21 -1.11 -1.51 7.39
N ARG A 22 -2.40 -1.76 7.60
CA ARG A 22 -3.03 -1.88 8.90
C ARG A 22 -3.52 -3.30 9.12
N ASP A 23 -3.57 -3.76 10.35
CA ASP A 23 -4.29 -4.99 10.64
C ASP A 23 -5.82 -4.78 10.58
N THR A 24 -6.57 -5.86 10.74
CA THR A 24 -8.05 -5.83 10.73
C THR A 24 -8.67 -5.09 11.92
N LYS A 25 -7.88 -4.75 12.95
CA LYS A 25 -8.28 -3.90 14.08
C LYS A 25 -7.93 -2.43 13.83
N GLY A 26 -7.39 -2.09 12.65
CA GLY A 26 -7.01 -0.73 12.26
C GLY A 26 -5.66 -0.27 12.80
N ARG A 27 -4.89 -1.14 13.47
CA ARG A 27 -3.55 -0.81 14.00
C ARG A 27 -2.56 -0.71 12.84
N LEU A 28 -1.75 0.35 12.84
CA LEU A 28 -0.71 0.53 11.83
C LEU A 28 0.42 -0.49 12.03
N ILE A 29 0.74 -1.24 10.98
CA ILE A 29 1.79 -2.27 11.00
C ILE A 29 3.04 -1.80 10.26
N MET A 30 2.85 -1.20 9.09
CA MET A 30 3.92 -0.60 8.30
C MET A 30 3.38 0.55 7.45
N TYR A 31 4.27 1.44 7.05
CA TYR A 31 3.92 2.54 6.18
C TYR A 31 5.13 3.01 5.36
N ASP A 32 4.84 3.75 4.29
CA ASP A 32 5.82 4.48 3.51
C ASP A 32 5.24 5.84 3.11
N LEU A 33 6.08 6.87 3.01
CA LEU A 33 5.68 8.27 2.87
C LEU A 33 6.24 8.89 1.60
N GLY A 34 5.61 9.99 1.17
CA GLY A 34 6.12 10.85 0.11
C GLY A 34 6.19 10.18 -1.26
N LYS A 35 5.32 9.20 -1.53
CA LYS A 35 5.36 8.45 -2.78
C LYS A 35 4.72 9.21 -3.92
N VAL A 36 5.36 9.13 -5.07
CA VAL A 36 4.80 9.53 -6.36
C VAL A 36 4.48 8.25 -7.12
N ILE A 37 3.21 8.06 -7.47
CA ILE A 37 2.74 6.88 -8.21
C ILE A 37 1.96 7.36 -9.43
N ASN A 38 2.35 6.85 -10.59
CA ASN A 38 1.66 7.07 -11.86
C ASN A 38 1.80 5.85 -12.77
N ASN A 39 1.37 5.98 -14.03
CA ASN A 39 1.36 4.88 -14.99
C ASN A 39 2.77 4.47 -15.46
N LYS A 40 3.78 5.33 -15.28
CA LYS A 40 5.19 5.09 -15.67
C LYS A 40 6.05 4.64 -14.50
N SER A 41 5.64 4.93 -13.27
CA SER A 41 6.40 4.66 -12.05
C SER A 41 5.51 3.96 -11.03
N PRO A 42 5.27 2.64 -11.21
CA PRO A 42 4.61 1.85 -10.19
C PRO A 42 5.50 1.73 -8.95
N PHE A 43 4.88 1.62 -7.79
CA PHE A 43 5.56 1.41 -6.51
C PHE A 43 5.40 -0.04 -6.06
N ALA A 44 6.48 -0.61 -5.51
CA ALA A 44 6.48 -1.93 -4.90
C ALA A 44 6.76 -1.80 -3.41
N MET A 45 5.89 -2.36 -2.57
CA MET A 45 6.08 -2.46 -1.13
C MET A 45 6.41 -3.90 -0.76
N ASP A 46 7.53 -4.10 -0.07
CA ASP A 46 7.88 -5.40 0.51
C ASP A 46 7.05 -5.67 1.77
N ILE A 47 6.34 -6.80 1.77
CA ILE A 47 5.49 -7.28 2.86
C ILE A 47 5.94 -8.66 3.38
N ASN A 48 7.16 -9.09 3.06
CA ASN A 48 7.70 -10.38 3.52
C ASN A 48 7.80 -10.47 5.05
N SER A 49 8.00 -9.36 5.74
CA SER A 49 8.06 -9.31 7.21
C SER A 49 6.69 -9.50 7.87
N LEU A 50 5.60 -9.44 7.12
CA LEU A 50 4.25 -9.65 7.65
C LEU A 50 3.97 -11.14 7.82
N ALA A 51 3.40 -11.50 8.97
CA ALA A 51 2.83 -12.83 9.16
C ALA A 51 1.68 -13.06 8.17
N SER A 52 1.46 -14.31 7.76
CA SER A 52 0.29 -14.67 6.94
C SER A 52 -1.00 -14.24 7.63
N GLY A 53 -1.91 -13.62 6.89
CA GLY A 53 -3.11 -13.03 7.47
C GLY A 53 -3.79 -11.97 6.59
N LEU A 54 -4.85 -11.39 7.15
CA LEU A 54 -5.62 -10.31 6.51
C LEU A 54 -5.17 -8.94 7.02
N TYR A 55 -4.99 -8.02 6.08
CA TYR A 55 -4.57 -6.65 6.33
C TYR A 55 -5.38 -5.67 5.48
N ILE A 56 -5.34 -4.40 5.86
CA ILE A 56 -5.94 -3.28 5.12
C ILE A 56 -4.79 -2.45 4.54
N LEU A 57 -4.69 -2.41 3.21
CA LEU A 57 -3.88 -1.45 2.48
C LEU A 57 -4.64 -0.13 2.41
N ARG A 58 -4.03 0.97 2.84
CA ARG A 58 -4.55 2.33 2.68
C ARG A 58 -3.54 3.18 1.94
N ILE A 59 -3.99 3.92 0.92
CA ILE A 59 -3.16 4.83 0.12
C ILE A 59 -3.86 6.18 0.14
N HIS A 60 -3.19 7.22 0.63
CA HIS A 60 -3.84 8.53 0.80
C HIS A 60 -2.88 9.70 0.74
N ASN A 61 -3.40 10.87 0.38
CA ASN A 61 -2.80 12.19 0.59
C ASN A 61 -3.94 13.18 0.95
N SER A 62 -3.69 14.49 0.87
CA SER A 62 -4.71 15.50 1.20
C SER A 62 -5.94 15.51 0.29
N SER A 63 -5.85 14.97 -0.93
CA SER A 63 -6.91 15.02 -1.95
C SER A 63 -7.41 13.64 -2.41
N TYR A 64 -6.75 12.57 -1.98
CA TYR A 64 -7.02 11.22 -2.44
C TYR A 64 -7.02 10.25 -1.26
N MET A 65 -7.96 9.30 -1.27
CA MET A 65 -7.98 8.20 -0.30
C MET A 65 -8.48 6.93 -0.98
N TYR A 66 -7.72 5.85 -0.81
CA TYR A 66 -8.03 4.51 -1.26
C TYR A 66 -7.78 3.52 -0.13
N SER A 67 -8.62 2.48 -0.05
CA SER A 67 -8.47 1.42 0.94
C SER A 67 -8.91 0.08 0.35
N LYS A 68 -8.16 -0.99 0.63
CA LYS A 68 -8.48 -2.35 0.19
C LYS A 68 -8.02 -3.40 1.18
N LEU A 69 -8.87 -4.41 1.42
CA LEU A 69 -8.47 -5.61 2.15
C LEU A 69 -7.53 -6.45 1.28
N ILE A 70 -6.39 -6.87 1.84
CA ILE A 70 -5.39 -7.71 1.20
C ILE A 70 -5.13 -8.94 2.06
N GLN A 71 -4.72 -10.03 1.42
CA GLN A 71 -4.36 -11.28 2.08
C GLN A 71 -2.89 -11.59 1.81
N LYS A 72 -2.09 -11.74 2.87
CA LYS A 72 -0.75 -12.33 2.80
C LYS A 72 -0.90 -13.84 3.01
N LEU A 73 -0.53 -14.61 1.98
CA LEU A 73 -0.43 -16.06 2.04
C LEU A 73 0.89 -16.46 2.69
#